data_AF-A0A9W4D3L3-F1
#
_entry.id   AF-A0A9W4D3L3-F1
#
_cell.length_a   1.000
_cell.length_b   1.000
_cell.length_c   1.000
_cell.angle_alpha   90.00
_cell.angle_beta   90.00
_cell.angle_gamma   90.00
#
_symmetry.space_group_name_H-M   'P 1'
#
loop_
_entity.id
_entity.type
_entity.pdbx_description
1 polymer ?
#
loop_
_entity_poly.entity_id
_entity_poly.type
_entity_poly.pdbx_seq_one_letter_code
_entity_poly.pdbx_strand_id
1 'polypeptide(L)' 'MQASVGRGANAHTIALKLAYDNEIVILLVQEPWTLRDLSTRRLISNPNFLCFSPLSE' A
#
# COMPACT_ATOMS: atom_id res chain seq x y z
N MET A 1 4.00 7.26 -9.10
CA MET A 1 4.86 7.47 -7.92
C MET A 1 5.35 6.12 -7.40
N GLN A 2 6.55 6.06 -6.82
CA GLN A 2 7.02 4.89 -6.09
C GLN A 2 7.40 5.31 -4.66
N ALA A 3 6.98 4.56 -3.66
CA ALA A 3 7.26 4.85 -2.26
C ALA A 3 7.62 3.57 -1.51
N SER A 4 8.77 3.55 -0.82
CA SER A 4 9.00 2.60 0.26
C SER A 4 8.39 3.18 1.54
N VAL A 5 7.41 2.47 2.10
CA VAL A 5 6.70 2.91 3.31
C VAL A 5 7.26 2.25 4.57
N GLY A 6 8.22 1.33 4.41
CA GLY A 6 8.80 0.57 5.50
C GLY A 6 7.75 -0.18 6.33
N ARG A 7 8.15 -0.60 7.54
CA ARG A 7 7.37 -1.54 8.36
C ARG A 7 6.40 -0.88 9.33
N GLY A 8 5.89 0.32 9.01
CA GLY A 8 4.96 1.07 9.86
C GLY A 8 3.52 0.99 9.36
N ALA A 9 2.55 0.67 10.23
CA ALA A 9 1.15 0.49 9.81
C ALA A 9 0.55 1.79 9.25
N ASN A 10 0.96 2.93 9.80
CA ASN A 10 0.47 4.25 9.41
C ASN A 10 1.12 4.77 8.11
N ALA A 11 2.34 4.33 7.80
CA ALA A 11 3.10 4.84 6.66
C ALA A 11 2.42 4.50 5.31
N HIS A 12 1.76 3.34 5.24
CA HIS A 12 0.98 2.94 4.07
C HIS A 12 -0.21 3.88 3.81
N THR A 13 -0.98 4.20 4.85
CA THR A 13 -2.12 5.11 4.76
C THR A 13 -1.69 6.53 4.38
N ILE A 14 -0.56 7.00 4.93
CA ILE A 14 0.00 8.31 4.60
C ILE A 14 0.43 8.37 3.13
N ALA A 15 1.10 7.32 2.62
CA ALA A 15 1.50 7.27 1.21
C ALA A 15 0.30 7.27 0.26
N LEU A 16 -0.78 6.54 0.59
CA LEU A 16 -2.01 6.55 -0.18
C LEU A 16 -2.71 7.92 -0.15
N LYS A 17 -2.76 8.57 1.02
CA LYS A 17 -3.32 9.91 1.18
C LYS A 17 -2.56 10.94 0.35
N LEU A 18 -1.22 10.92 0.41
CA LEU A 18 -0.37 11.80 -0.38
C LEU A 18 -0.52 11.53 -1.88
N ALA A 19 -0.59 10.27 -2.30
CA ALA A 19 -0.81 9.94 -3.70
C ALA A 19 -2.15 10.48 -4.20
N TYR A 20 -3.22 10.34 -3.42
CA TYR A 20 -4.53 10.89 -3.75
C TYR A 20 -4.51 12.42 -3.84
N ASP A 21 -3.96 13.08 -2.82
CA ASP A 21 -3.93 14.55 -2.73
C ASP A 21 -3.06 15.17 -3.84
N ASN A 22 -2.12 14.41 -4.42
CA ASN A 22 -1.28 14.82 -5.56
C ASN A 22 -1.77 14.25 -6.90
N GLU A 23 -3.00 13.75 -6.98
CA GLU A 23 -3.62 13.23 -8.21
C GLU A 23 -2.78 12.14 -8.91
N ILE A 24 -2.05 11.36 -8.12
CA ILE A 24 -1.22 10.27 -8.63
C ILE A 24 -2.12 9.12 -9.09
N VAL A 25 -2.08 8.82 -10.39
CA VAL A 25 -2.87 7.75 -11.00
C VAL A 25 -2.36 6.34 -10.62
N ILE A 26 -1.04 6.17 -10.58
CA ILE A 26 -0.39 4.88 -10.29
C ILE A 26 0.62 5.04 -9.16
N LEU A 27 0.45 4.26 -8.10
CA LEU A 27 1.34 4.20 -6.94
C LEU A 27 1.91 2.78 -6.78
N LEU A 28 3.23 2.67 -6.78
CA LEU A 28 3.96 1.45 -6.46
C LEU A 28 4.44 1.52 -5.00
N VAL A 29 3.86 0.71 -4.12
CA VAL A 29 4.22 0.66 -2.70
C VAL A 29 5.14 -0.52 -2.42
N GLN A 30 6.27 -0.24 -1.76
CA GLN A 30 7.25 -1.24 -1.35
C GLN A 30 7.35 -1.35 0.17
N GLU A 31 7.69 -2.54 0.64
CA GLU A 31 7.66 -2.92 2.06
C GLU A 31 6.30 -2.65 2.76
N PRO A 32 5.12 -2.79 2.11
CA PRO A 32 3.85 -2.68 2.82
C PRO A 32 3.80 -3.76 3.92
N TRP A 33 3.05 -3.55 5.00
CA TRP A 33 2.98 -4.34 6.25
C TRP A 33 2.71 -5.88 6.08
N THR A 34 3.58 -6.59 5.36
CA THR A 34 3.39 -7.95 4.86
C THR A 34 4.41 -8.93 5.42
N LEU A 35 5.52 -8.45 6.00
CA LEU A 35 6.67 -9.32 6.29
C LEU A 35 6.62 -10.06 7.65
N ARG A 36 5.73 -9.68 8.59
CA ARG A 36 5.67 -10.36 9.89
C ARG A 36 4.65 -11.49 9.95
N ASP A 37 3.67 -11.49 9.06
CA ASP A 37 2.59 -12.47 9.12
C ASP A 37 2.18 -12.86 7.70
N LEU A 38 3.04 -13.67 7.07
CA LEU A 38 2.79 -14.27 5.76
C LEU A 38 1.48 -15.07 5.72
N SER A 39 1.00 -15.55 6.89
CA SER A 39 -0.29 -16.20 7.06
C SER A 39 -1.47 -15.25 6.91
N THR A 40 -1.34 -13.99 7.33
CA THR A 40 -2.45 -13.05 7.27
C THR A 40 -2.73 -12.48 5.87
N ARG A 41 -1.78 -12.57 4.92
CA ARG A 41 -1.90 -12.11 3.51
C ARG A 41 -2.83 -10.90 3.36
N ARG A 42 -2.62 -9.85 4.17
CA ARG A 42 -3.61 -8.75 4.24
C ARG A 42 -3.44 -7.85 3.04
N LEU A 43 -4.46 -7.82 2.19
CA LEU A 43 -4.67 -6.74 1.24
C LEU A 43 -5.19 -5.53 2.02
N ILE A 44 -4.55 -4.37 1.85
CA ILE A 44 -5.10 -3.11 2.33
C ILE A 44 -5.94 -2.52 1.20
N SER A 45 -7.25 -2.56 1.34
CA SER A 45 -8.17 -1.87 0.42
C SER A 45 -8.18 -0.37 0.71
N ASN A 46 -8.37 0.44 -0.34
CA ASN A 46 -8.53 1.87 -0.22
C ASN A 46 -9.66 2.34 -1.15
N PRO A 47 -10.58 3.21 -0.72
CA PRO A 47 -11.69 3.66 -1.56
C PRO A 47 -11.24 4.48 -2.78
N ASN A 48 -10.04 5.05 -2.75
CA ASN A 48 -9.53 5.93 -3.80
C ASN A 48 -8.60 5.21 -4.78
N PHE A 49 -8.17 3.98 -4.47
CA PHE A 49 -7.23 3.22 -5.29
C PHE A 49 -7.71 1.79 -5.50
N LEU A 50 -7.60 1.31 -6.74
CA LEU A 50 -7.65 -0.12 -7.03
C LEU A 50 -6.32 -0.74 -6.59
N CYS A 51 -6.36 -1.53 -5.52
CA CYS A 51 -5.18 -2.16 -4.95
C CYS A 51 -4.95 -3.55 -5.56
N PHE A 52 -3.73 -3.79 -6.04
CA PHE A 52 -3.27 -5.10 -6.50
C PHE A 52 -2.11 -5.56 -5.62
N SER A 53 -2.15 -6.81 -5.17
CA SER A 53 -1.04 -7.45 -4.47
C SER A 53 -0.66 -8.74 -5.19
N PRO A 54 0.64 -9.07 -5.27
CA PRO A 54 1.09 -10.35 -5.79
C PRO A 54 0.62 -11.55 -4.95
N LEU A 55 0.00 -11.32 -3.79
CA LEU A 55 -0.56 -12.36 -2.91
C LEU A 55 -2.06 -12.64 -3.14
N SER A 56 -2.72 -11.85 -3.98
CA SER A 56 -4.12 -12.03 -4.39
C SER A 56 -4.14 -12.73 -5.75
N GLU A 57 -4.71 -13.95 -5.81
CA GLU A 57 -5.15 -14.59 -7.06
C GLU A 57 -6.43 -13.93 -7.59
#